data_AF-A0A522RTW8-F1
#
_entry.id   AF-A0A522RTW8-F1
#
_cell.length_a   1.000
_cell.length_b   1.000
_cell.length_c   1.000
_cell.angle_alpha   90.00
_cell.angle_beta   90.00
_cell.angle_gamma   90.00
#
_symmetry.space_group_name_H-M   'P 1'
#
loop_
_entity.id
_entity.type
_entity.pdbx_description
1 polymer ?
#
loop_
_entity_poly.entity_id
_entity_poly.type
_entity_poly.pdbx_seq_one_letter_code
_entity_poly.pdbx_strand_id
1 'polypeptide(L)' 'MRSFDDAQGGHWQAALMEASFGNVLMIFSRIGGDGVLHKPLDSANYHEAEQLLADADEARLRTLLAEAKPWG' A
#
# COMPACT_ATOMS: atom_id res chain seq x y z
N MET A 1 3.58 -6.15 6.48
CA MET A 1 2.32 -6.28 5.72
C MET A 1 1.16 -6.00 6.68
N ARG A 2 0.11 -5.33 6.22
CA ARG A 2 -1.13 -5.09 7.01
C ARG A 2 -2.36 -5.39 6.16
N SER A 3 -3.39 -5.95 6.79
CA SER A 3 -4.72 -6.07 6.17
C SER A 3 -5.64 -4.97 6.69
N PHE A 4 -6.54 -4.50 5.85
CA PHE A 4 -7.56 -3.50 6.19
C PHE A 4 -8.76 -3.61 5.25
N ASP A 5 -9.89 -3.06 5.68
CA ASP A 5 -11.10 -2.99 4.87
C ASP A 5 -11.25 -1.59 4.27
N ASP A 6 -11.70 -1.47 3.03
CA ASP A 6 -12.10 -0.20 2.46
C ASP A 6 -13.56 0.16 2.83
N ALA A 7 -13.98 1.39 2.52
CA ALA A 7 -15.34 1.86 2.82
C ALA A 7 -16.43 1.19 1.95
N GLN A 8 -16.05 0.46 0.90
CA GLN A 8 -16.94 -0.25 -0.02
C GLN A 8 -17.04 -1.75 0.32
N GLY A 9 -16.44 -2.20 1.43
CA GLY A 9 -16.42 -3.60 1.85
C GLY A 9 -15.37 -4.46 1.12
N GLY A 10 -14.41 -3.84 0.43
CA GLY A 10 -13.25 -4.52 -0.12
C GLY A 10 -12.21 -4.83 0.96
N HIS A 11 -11.77 -6.08 1.01
CA HIS A 11 -10.66 -6.51 1.88
C HIS A 11 -9.35 -6.35 1.13
N TRP A 12 -8.40 -5.63 1.73
CA TRP A 12 -7.12 -5.31 1.11
C TRP A 12 -5.94 -5.71 1.99
N GLN A 13 -4.83 -6.01 1.35
CA GLN A 13 -3.53 -6.19 1.98
C GLN A 13 -2.56 -5.13 1.45
N ALA A 14 -2.00 -4.34 2.36
CA ALA A 14 -0.92 -3.41 2.11
C ALA A 14 0.44 -4.08 2.40
N ALA A 15 1.34 -4.02 1.42
CA ALA A 15 2.71 -4.49 1.52
C ALA A 15 3.67 -3.46 0.92
N LEU A 16 4.95 -3.59 1.23
CA LEU A 16 6.00 -2.77 0.64
C LEU A 16 6.77 -3.61 -0.37
N MET A 17 7.25 -2.95 -1.42
CA MET A 17 8.11 -3.53 -2.43
C MET A 17 9.23 -2.54 -2.74
N GLU A 18 10.48 -3.01 -2.68
CA GLU A 18 11.61 -2.25 -3.21
C GLU A 18 11.55 -2.28 -4.74
N ALA A 19 11.48 -1.09 -5.34
CA ALA A 19 11.59 -0.88 -6.78
C ALA A 19 13.01 -0.42 -7.14
N SER A 20 13.25 -0.25 -8.44
CA SER A 20 14.55 0.20 -8.93
C SER A 20 14.92 1.59 -8.39
N PHE A 21 16.23 1.84 -8.31
CA PHE A 21 16.81 3.12 -7.87
C PHE A 21 16.45 3.55 -6.44
N GLY A 22 16.18 2.59 -5.55
CA GLY A 22 15.89 2.87 -4.14
C GLY A 22 14.49 3.41 -3.88
N ASN A 23 13.61 3.40 -4.89
CA ASN A 23 12.22 3.76 -4.70
C ASN A 23 11.48 2.65 -3.96
N VAL A 24 10.59 3.02 -3.04
CA VAL A 24 9.71 2.07 -2.36
C VAL A 24 8.29 2.25 -2.88
N LEU A 25 7.68 1.15 -3.28
CA LEU A 25 6.26 1.10 -3.64
C LEU A 25 5.46 0.53 -2.48
N MET A 26 4.33 1.17 -2.20
CA MET A 26 3.25 0.52 -1.46
C MET A 26 2.38 -0.25 -2.44
N ILE A 27 2.18 -1.53 -2.18
CA ILE A 27 1.37 -2.45 -2.96
C ILE A 27 0.10 -2.75 -2.19
N PHE A 28 -1.04 -2.63 -2.86
CA PHE A 28 -2.35 -2.98 -2.34
C PHE A 28 -2.90 -4.15 -3.15
N SER A 29 -3.03 -5.30 -2.52
CA SER A 29 -3.59 -6.50 -3.12
C SER A 29 -5.00 -6.74 -2.58
N ARG A 30 -5.98 -6.92 -3.45
CA ARG A 30 -7.33 -7.28 -3.03
C ARG A 30 -7.37 -8.73 -2.56
N ILE A 31 -7.88 -8.97 -1.36
CA ILE A 31 -8.07 -10.33 -0.83
C ILE A 31 -9.37 -10.89 -1.39
N GLY A 32 -9.30 -12.08 -2.01
CA GLY A 32 -10.48 -12.76 -2.56
C GLY A 32 -10.99 -12.20 -3.90
N GLY A 33 -10.19 -11.38 -4.60
CA GLY A 33 -10.52 -10.90 -5.93
C GLY A 33 -9.27 -10.53 -6.73
N ASP A 34 -9.47 -10.08 -7.96
CA ASP A 34 -8.39 -9.61 -8.82
C ASP A 34 -8.22 -8.09 -8.65
N GLY A 35 -6.97 -7.66 -8.47
CA GLY A 35 -6.63 -6.24 -8.36
C GLY A 35 -5.38 -6.00 -7.53
N VAL A 36 -4.35 -5.49 -8.19
CA VAL A 36 -3.15 -4.96 -7.54
C VAL A 36 -3.05 -3.49 -7.88
N LEU A 37 -3.11 -2.66 -6.86
CA LEU A 37 -2.82 -1.23 -6.98
C LEU A 37 -1.45 -0.96 -6.38
N HIS A 38 -0.78 0.07 -6.88
CA HIS A 38 0.50 0.50 -6.36
C HIS A 38 0.58 2.02 -6.24
N LYS A 39 1.36 2.48 -5.29
CA LYS A 39 1.66 3.89 -5.10
C LYS A 39 3.13 4.07 -4.72
N PRO A 40 3.88 4.96 -5.38
CA PRO A 40 5.18 5.39 -4.89
C PRO A 40 5.05 6.05 -3.51
N LEU A 41 5.91 5.64 -2.59
CA LEU A 41 6.07 6.30 -1.31
C LEU A 41 7.16 7.35 -1.39
N ASP A 42 6.87 8.50 -0.79
CA ASP A 42 7.87 9.54 -0.53
C ASP A 42 8.60 9.19 0.77
N SER A 43 9.38 8.12 0.73
CA SER A 43 10.21 7.63 1.83
C SER A 43 11.65 7.65 1.38
N ALA A 44 12.56 8.14 2.22
CA ALA A 44 13.98 8.24 1.90
C ALA A 44 14.66 6.85 1.81
N ASN A 45 14.08 5.84 2.46
CA ASN A 45 14.56 4.46 2.43
C ASN A 45 13.45 3.46 2.85
N TYR A 46 13.74 2.17 2.68
CA TYR A 46 12.81 1.08 3.00
C TYR A 46 12.41 1.04 4.48
N HIS A 47 13.34 1.35 5.40
CA HIS A 47 13.05 1.34 6.83
C HIS A 47 11.99 2.38 7.22
N GLU A 48 12.07 3.59 6.67
CA GLU A 48 11.06 4.64 6.87
C GLU A 48 9.70 4.22 6.31
N ALA A 49 9.68 3.55 5.15
CA ALA A 49 8.45 3.01 4.59
C ALA A 49 7.84 1.91 5.47
N GLU A 50 8.66 1.05 6.07
CA GLU A 50 8.20 0.03 7.03
C GLU A 50 7.56 0.66 8.26
N GLN A 51 8.18 1.69 8.82
CA GLN A 51 7.61 2.45 9.94
C GLN A 51 6.29 3.10 9.54
N LEU A 52 6.21 3.72 8.36
CA LEU A 52 4.97 4.31 7.85
C LEU A 52 3.86 3.26 7.73
N LEU A 53 4.15 2.05 7.24
CA LEU A 53 3.15 0.97 7.17
C LEU A 53 2.79 0.42 8.57
N ALA A 54 3.76 0.32 9.46
CA ALA A 54 3.58 -0.17 10.83
C ALA A 54 2.79 0.81 11.71
N ASP A 55 2.84 2.11 11.41
CA ASP A 55 2.12 3.16 12.14
C ASP A 55 0.80 3.57 11.45
N ALA A 56 0.64 3.26 10.16
CA ALA A 56 -0.58 3.57 9.43
C ALA A 56 -1.80 2.87 10.04
N ASP A 57 -2.83 3.66 10.34
CA ASP A 57 -4.17 3.18 10.66
C ASP A 57 -4.96 2.88 9.37
N GLU A 58 -6.15 2.31 9.53
CA GLU A 58 -6.99 1.98 8.36
C GLU A 58 -7.40 3.23 7.56
N ALA A 59 -7.61 4.37 8.21
CA ALA A 59 -7.98 5.60 7.53
C ALA A 59 -6.85 6.10 6.62
N ARG A 60 -5.61 6.02 7.10
CA ARG A 60 -4.41 6.33 6.32
C ARG A 60 -4.24 5.36 5.16
N LEU A 61 -4.42 4.06 5.40
CA LEU A 61 -4.33 3.04 4.34
C LEU A 61 -5.41 3.23 3.26
N ARG A 62 -6.64 3.59 3.64
CA ARG A 62 -7.71 3.94 2.69
C ARG A 62 -7.38 5.16 1.84
N THR A 63 -6.78 6.18 2.45
CA THR A 63 -6.33 7.38 1.73
C THR A 63 -5.25 7.04 0.70
N LEU A 64 -4.24 6.26 1.11
CA LEU A 64 -3.18 5.81 0.22
C LEU A 64 -3.70 4.90 -0.90
N LEU A 65 -4.68 4.04 -0.61
CA LEU A 65 -5.35 3.20 -1.60
C LEU A 65 -6.09 4.03 -2.64
N ALA A 66 -6.79 5.10 -2.24
CA ALA A 66 -7.52 5.98 -3.15
C ALA A 66 -6.60 6.74 -4.13
N GLU A 67 -5.33 6.95 -3.75
CA GLU A 67 -4.29 7.56 -4.58
C GLU A 67 -3.49 6.53 -5.41
N ALA A 68 -3.67 5.24 -5.13
CA ALA A 68 -2.94 4.17 -5.80
C ALA A 68 -3.45 3.96 -7.23
N LYS A 69 -2.55 3.54 -8.12
CA LYS A 69 -2.83 3.27 -9.53
C LYS A 69 -2.83 1.76 -9.80
N PRO A 70 -3.65 1.27 -10.74
CA PRO A 70 -3.57 -0.12 -11.18
C PRO A 70 -2.16 -0.46 -11.67
N TRP A 71 -1.71 -1.66 -11.36
CA TRP A 71 -0.50 -2.22 -12.00
C TRP A 71 -0.83 -2.53 -13.46
N GLY A 72 -0.32 -1.74 -14.40
CA GLY A 72 -0.61 -1.84 -15.84
C GLY A 72 0.18 -0.85 -16.67
#